data_AF-Q9ZPJ9-F1
#
_entry.id   AF-Q9ZPJ9-F1
#
_cell.length_a   1.000
_cell.length_b   1.000
_cell.length_c   1.000
_cell.angle_alpha   90.00
_cell.angle_beta   90.00
_cell.angle_gamma   90.00
#
_symmetry.space_group_name_H-M   'P 1'
#
loop_
_entity.id
_entity.type
_entity.pdbx_description
1 polymer ?
#
loop_
_entity_poly.entity_id
_entity_poly.type
_entity_poly.pdbx_seq_one_letter_code
_entity_poly.pdbx_strand_id
1 'polypeptide(L)' 'KKKGKLPENAKTTLLDWWSTHYRWPYPTEEEKMKLSEITGLDPRQINNWFINQRKGSR' A
#
# COMPACT_ATOMS: atom_id res chain seq x y z
N LYS A 1 12.84 0.06 -15.07
CA LYS A 1 12.32 0.28 -13.69
C LYS A 1 12.67 -0.95 -12.85
N LYS A 2 13.60 -0.82 -11.89
CA LYS A 2 14.06 -1.97 -11.08
C LYS A 2 12.85 -2.57 -10.34
N LYS A 3 12.57 -3.85 -10.56
CA LYS A 3 11.64 -4.66 -9.74
C LYS A 3 12.30 -4.90 -8.37
N GLY A 4 12.48 -3.84 -7.60
CA GLY A 4 13.00 -3.89 -6.24
C GLY A 4 11.85 -4.09 -5.25
N LYS A 5 12.14 -4.74 -4.12
CA LYS A 5 11.26 -4.71 -2.95
C LYS A 5 10.93 -3.24 -2.62
N LEU A 6 9.71 -2.96 -2.16
CA LEU A 6 9.34 -1.61 -1.75
C LEU A 6 10.32 -1.09 -0.66
N PRO A 7 10.64 0.21 -0.68
CA PRO A 7 11.37 0.87 0.41
C PRO A 7 10.75 0.55 1.78
N GLU A 8 11.58 0.46 2.82
CA GLU A 8 11.12 0.08 4.15
C GLU A 8 10.13 1.11 4.73
N ASN A 9 10.43 2.40 4.59
CA ASN A 9 9.52 3.48 4.97
C ASN A 9 8.15 3.36 4.27
N ALA A 10 8.15 3.09 2.96
CA ALA A 10 6.93 2.91 2.19
C ALA A 10 6.11 1.71 2.67
N LYS A 11 6.77 0.60 3.02
CA LYS A 11 6.10 -0.57 3.61
C LYS A 11 5.48 -0.24 4.96
N THR A 12 6.21 0.47 5.83
CA THR A 12 5.70 0.85 7.15
C THR A 12 4.44 1.71 7.03
N THR A 13 4.43 2.70 6.15
CA THR A 13 3.24 3.53 5.89
C THR A 13 2.06 2.69 5.38
N LEU A 14 2.30 1.77 4.44
CA LEU A 14 1.24 0.91 3.90
C LEU A 14 0.70 -0.08 4.94
N LEU A 15 1.57 -0.60 5.82
CA LEU A 15 1.19 -1.47 6.94
C LEU A 15 0.42 -0.72 8.01
N ASP A 16 0.78 0.53 8.30
CA ASP A 16 0.05 1.38 9.25
C ASP A 16 -1.40 1.62 8.77
N TRP A 17 -1.56 2.05 7.52
CA TRP A 17 -2.90 2.17 6.91
C TRP A 17 -3.65 0.83 6.92
N TRP A 18 -2.97 -0.27 6.59
CA TRP A 18 -3.58 -1.60 6.62
C TRP A 18 -4.10 -1.97 8.01
N SER A 19 -3.30 -1.73 9.06
CA SER A 19 -3.65 -2.07 10.43
C SER A 19 -4.88 -1.31 10.93
N THR A 20 -5.03 -0.05 10.52
CA THR A 20 -6.20 0.78 10.85
C THR A 20 -7.46 0.38 10.06
N HIS A 21 -7.28 -0.28 8.91
CA HIS A 21 -8.36 -0.71 8.01
C HIS A 21 -8.49 -2.23 7.89
N TYR A 22 -8.00 -3.00 8.88
CA TYR A 22 -7.89 -4.47 8.78
C TYR A 22 -9.24 -5.17 8.50
N ARG A 23 -10.35 -4.57 8.93
CA ARG A 23 -11.72 -5.07 8.68
C ARG A 23 -12.18 -4.88 7.24
N TRP A 24 -11.73 -3.81 6.57
CA TRP A 24 -12.06 -3.51 5.18
C TRP A 24 -10.87 -2.85 4.46
N PRO A 25 -9.83 -3.63 4.09
CA PRO A 25 -8.57 -3.09 3.59
C PRO A 25 -8.64 -2.77 2.08
N TYR A 26 -9.55 -1.87 1.72
CA TYR A 26 -9.78 -1.38 0.36
C TYR A 26 -9.66 0.14 0.36
N PRO A 27 -8.46 0.70 0.12
CA PRO A 27 -8.28 2.14 0.09
C PRO A 27 -9.08 2.74 -1.06
N THR A 28 -9.73 3.87 -0.79
CA THR A 28 -10.36 4.74 -1.79
C THR A 28 -9.30 5.37 -2.71
N GLU A 29 -9.73 5.97 -3.83
CA GLU A 29 -8.79 6.67 -4.72
C GLU A 29 -8.07 7.83 -4.01
N GLU A 30 -8.77 8.56 -3.15
CA GLU A 30 -8.17 9.64 -2.35
C GLU A 30 -7.09 9.11 -1.40
N GLU A 31 -7.36 7.99 -0.71
CA GLU A 31 -6.38 7.38 0.18
C GLU A 31 -5.18 6.81 -0.57
N LYS A 32 -5.39 6.23 -1.76
CA LYS A 32 -4.29 5.80 -2.63
C LYS A 32 -3.41 6.98 -3.03
N MET A 33 -4.00 8.14 -3.35
CA MET A 33 -3.25 9.35 -3.67
C MET A 33 -2.47 9.87 -2.47
N LYS A 34 -3.07 9.92 -1.27
CA LYS A 34 -2.36 10.29 -0.04
C LYS A 34 -1.19 9.35 0.26
N LEU A 35 -1.40 8.05 0.12
CA LEU A 35 -0.34 7.05 0.28
C LEU A 35 0.76 7.22 -0.78
N SER A 36 0.39 7.57 -2.01
CA SER A 36 1.33 7.87 -3.11
C SER A 36 2.21 9.07 -2.77
N GLU A 37 1.63 10.14 -2.24
CA GLU A 37 2.35 11.34 -1.83
C GLU A 37 3.32 11.06 -0.68
N ILE A 38 2.87 10.32 0.35
CA ILE A 38 3.69 10.01 1.54
C ILE A 38 4.83 9.03 1.20
N THR A 39 4.53 8.00 0.42
CA THR A 39 5.50 6.91 0.15
C THR A 39 6.37 7.17 -1.09
N GLY A 40 6.01 8.14 -1.93
CA GLY A 40 6.62 8.38 -3.24
C GLY A 40 6.40 7.25 -4.25
N LEU A 41 5.49 6.32 -3.96
CA LEU A 41 5.17 5.20 -4.84
C LEU A 41 4.11 5.60 -5.85
N ASP A 42 4.19 5.03 -7.06
CA ASP A 42 3.11 5.16 -8.03
C ASP A 42 1.81 4.51 -7.50
N PRO A 43 0.62 5.08 -7.75
CA PRO A 43 -0.66 4.51 -7.33
C PRO A 43 -0.85 3.03 -7.76
N ARG A 44 -0.26 2.62 -8.89
CA ARG A 44 -0.26 1.21 -9.33
C ARG A 44 0.55 0.32 -8.39
N GLN A 45 1.67 0.79 -7.85
CA GLN A 45 2.47 0.03 -6.89
C GLN A 45 1.72 -0.15 -5.57
N ILE A 46 1.02 0.88 -5.12
CA ILE A 46 0.15 0.85 -3.95
C ILE A 46 -0.97 -0.16 -4.15
N ASN A 47 -1.69 -0.08 -5.27
CA ASN A 47 -2.75 -1.03 -5.60
C ASN A 47 -2.25 -2.48 -5.62
N ASN A 48 -1.12 -2.73 -6.30
CA ASN A 48 -0.50 -4.06 -6.33
C ASN A 48 -0.11 -4.56 -4.94
N TRP A 49 0.41 -3.69 -4.07
CA TRP A 49 0.75 -4.05 -2.70
C TRP A 49 -0.50 -4.49 -1.93
N PHE A 50 -1.59 -3.71 -1.96
CA PHE A 50 -2.84 -4.06 -1.28
C PHE A 50 -3.48 -5.35 -1.81
N ILE A 51 -3.44 -5.57 -3.13
CA ILE A 51 -3.91 -6.83 -3.75
C ILE A 51 -3.11 -8.01 -3.21
N ASN A 52 -1.78 -7.91 -3.16
CA ASN A 52 -0.92 -8.98 -2.68
C ASN A 52 -1.05 -9.19 -1.17
N GLN A 53 -1.16 -8.10 -0.39
CA GLN A 53 -1.33 -8.15 1.06
C GLN A 53 -2.63 -8.88 1.44
N ARG A 54 -3.75 -8.61 0.75
CA ARG A 54 -5.00 -9.37 0.92
C ARG A 54 -4.87 -10.85 0.55
N LYS A 55 -4.14 -11.17 -0.51
CA LYS A 55 -3.91 -12.56 -0.92
C LYS A 55 -3.07 -13.35 0.10
N GLY A 56 -2.08 -12.70 0.71
CA GLY A 56 -1.21 -13.32 1.73
C GLY A 56 -1.79 -13.33 3.14
N SER A 57 -2.90 -12.63 3.39
CA SER A 57 -3.61 -12.62 4.67
C SER A 57 -4.68 -13.73 4.77
N ARG A 58 -4.63 -14.74 3.89
CA ARG A 58 -5.44 -15.96 3.97
C ARG A 58 -4.66 -17.09 4.61
#